data_AF-A0A1B2Z194-F1
#
_entry.id   AF-A0A1B2Z194-F1
#
_cell.length_a   1.000
_cell.length_b   1.000
_cell.length_c   1.000
_cell.angle_alpha   90.00
_cell.angle_beta   90.00
_cell.angle_gamma   90.00
#
_symmetry.space_group_name_H-M   'P 1'
#
loop_
_entity.id
_entity.type
_entity.pdbx_description
1 polymer ?
#
loop_
_entity_poly.entity_id
_entity_poly.type
_entity_poly.pdbx_seq_one_letter_code
_entity_poly.pdbx_strand_id
1 'polypeptide(L)'
;MSYLKNKSDFNIIGAELLIDNSLYSPSIHCSYYSVFQLMKTVYCDKKNITFEDYSVQARNQEGSSHNTLIQNFCNLYPDRRESLKFSRRVRGLKASRIKSDYDNFQIDFDFSNKALAIAKELILEIKNR
;
A
#
# COMPACT_ATOMS: atom_id res chain seq x y z
N MET A 1 10.31 7.95 14.85
CA MET A 1 9.80 7.46 13.54
C MET A 1 9.87 5.95 13.52
N SER A 2 8.81 5.25 13.13
CA SER A 2 8.84 3.78 13.06
C SER A 2 9.73 3.31 11.89
N TYR A 3 10.44 2.20 12.05
CA TYR A 3 11.19 1.57 10.96
C TYR A 3 10.28 1.23 9.76
N LEU A 4 9.00 0.95 10.00
CA LEU A 4 8.03 0.64 8.95
C LEU A 4 7.70 1.87 8.10
N LYS A 5 7.62 3.06 8.70
CA LYS A 5 7.48 4.32 7.96
C LYS A 5 8.70 4.58 7.08
N ASN A 6 9.91 4.37 7.60
CA ASN A 6 11.12 4.53 6.79
C ASN A 6 11.15 3.54 5.61
N LYS A 7 10.73 2.28 5.83
CA LYS A 7 10.57 1.30 4.74
C LYS A 7 9.55 1.75 3.69
N SER A 8 8.48 2.42 4.10
CA SER A 8 7.51 2.99 3.18
C SER A 8 8.15 4.07 2.30
N ASP A 9 8.88 4.99 2.92
CA ASP A 9 9.60 6.08 2.24
C ASP A 9 10.69 5.51 1.30
N PHE A 10 11.42 4.46 1.70
CA PHE A 10 12.38 3.79 0.82
C PHE A 10 11.72 3.06 -0.35
N ASN A 11 10.57 2.44 -0.14
CA ASN A 11 9.86 1.74 -1.20
C ASN A 11 9.37 2.71 -2.28
N ILE A 12 8.88 3.91 -1.93
CA ILE A 12 8.44 4.85 -2.98
C ILE A 12 9.63 5.39 -3.80
N ILE A 13 10.77 5.68 -3.14
CA ILE A 13 12.02 6.05 -3.81
C ILE A 13 12.54 4.90 -4.68
N GLY A 14 12.51 3.68 -4.16
CA GLY A 14 12.91 2.48 -4.89
C GLY A 14 12.07 2.25 -6.14
N ALA A 15 10.75 2.50 -6.08
CA ALA A 15 9.90 2.39 -7.25
C ALA A 15 10.29 3.36 -8.38
N GLU A 16 10.63 4.61 -8.03
CA GLU A 16 11.13 5.61 -9.00
C GLU A 16 12.44 5.16 -9.64
N LEU A 17 13.44 4.81 -8.82
CA LEU A 17 14.75 4.36 -9.29
C LEU A 17 14.65 3.13 -10.20
N LEU A 18 13.78 2.18 -9.86
CA LEU A 18 13.54 0.99 -10.67
C LEU A 18 12.92 1.34 -12.03
N ILE A 19 11.95 2.25 -12.08
CA ILE A 19 11.34 2.71 -13.35
C ILE A 19 12.37 3.42 -14.21
N ASP A 20 13.17 4.32 -13.62
CA ASP A 20 14.22 5.06 -14.32
C ASP A 20 15.28 4.13 -14.94
N ASN A 21 15.48 2.95 -14.35
CA ASN A 21 16.39 1.91 -14.83
C ASN A 21 15.70 0.81 -15.66
N SER A 22 14.47 1.06 -16.14
CA SER A 22 13.69 0.09 -16.93
C SER A 22 13.35 -1.24 -16.23
N LEU A 23 13.39 -1.26 -14.90
CA LEU A 23 13.04 -2.41 -14.05
C LEU A 23 11.58 -2.31 -13.58
N TYR A 24 10.65 -2.48 -14.51
CA TYR A 24 9.23 -2.16 -14.30
C TYR A 24 8.49 -3.10 -13.35
N SER A 25 8.68 -4.43 -13.44
CA SER A 25 7.99 -5.37 -12.56
C SER A 25 8.29 -5.13 -11.06
N PRO A 26 9.55 -5.09 -10.59
CA PRO A 26 9.82 -4.88 -9.17
C PRO A 26 9.34 -3.50 -8.66
N SER A 27 9.20 -2.49 -9.52
CA SER A 27 8.70 -1.18 -9.10
C SER A 27 7.23 -1.21 -8.66
N ILE A 28 6.42 -2.14 -9.18
CA ILE A 28 5.03 -2.34 -8.75
C ILE A 28 4.97 -2.82 -7.30
N HIS A 29 5.85 -3.76 -6.94
CA HIS A 29 5.97 -4.26 -5.58
C HIS A 29 6.30 -3.13 -4.62
N CYS A 30 7.34 -2.34 -4.94
CA CYS A 30 7.74 -1.17 -4.18
C CYS A 30 6.60 -0.14 -4.05
N SER A 31 5.93 0.18 -5.16
CA SER A 31 4.77 1.08 -5.18
C SER A 31 3.66 0.61 -4.23
N TYR A 32 3.30 -0.66 -4.27
CA TYR A 32 2.28 -1.22 -3.36
C TYR A 32 2.73 -1.22 -1.90
N TYR A 33 3.95 -1.67 -1.60
CA TYR A 33 4.42 -1.81 -0.23
C TYR A 33 4.66 -0.45 0.45
N SER A 34 5.02 0.60 -0.30
CA SER A 34 5.06 1.96 0.23
C SER A 34 3.71 2.36 0.84
N VAL A 35 2.61 2.19 0.10
CA VAL A 35 1.25 2.47 0.57
C VAL A 35 0.87 1.57 1.75
N PHE A 36 1.07 0.25 1.63
CA PHE A 36 0.68 -0.72 2.66
C PHE A 36 1.37 -0.45 4.01
N GLN A 37 2.68 -0.18 4.00
CA GLN A 37 3.48 0.07 5.19
C GLN A 37 3.11 1.40 5.86
N LEU A 38 2.80 2.43 5.06
CA LEU A 38 2.33 3.71 5.58
C LEU A 38 0.93 3.58 6.19
N MET A 39 0.00 2.90 5.51
CA MET A 39 -1.34 2.60 6.05
C MET A 39 -1.24 1.91 7.40
N LYS A 40 -0.38 0.89 7.53
CA LYS A 40 -0.20 0.17 8.79
C LYS A 40 0.33 1.10 9.89
N THR A 41 1.31 1.94 9.57
CA THR A 41 1.87 2.93 10.51
C THR A 41 0.78 3.88 11.00
N VAL A 42 0.11 4.58 10.08
CA VAL A 42 -0.92 5.57 10.42
C VAL A 42 -2.10 4.93 11.16
N TYR A 43 -2.50 3.70 10.79
CA TYR A 43 -3.54 2.98 11.52
C TYR A 43 -3.16 2.73 12.98
N CYS A 44 -1.94 2.23 13.23
CA CYS A 44 -1.46 1.95 14.58
C CYS A 44 -1.39 3.24 15.41
N ASP A 45 -0.86 4.32 14.82
CA ASP A 45 -0.79 5.64 15.46
C ASP A 45 -2.19 6.17 15.81
N LYS A 46 -3.16 6.10 14.89
CA LYS A 46 -4.54 6.57 15.11
C LYS A 46 -5.32 5.75 16.13
N LYS A 47 -5.04 4.44 16.22
CA LYS A 47 -5.66 3.54 17.19
C LYS A 47 -4.92 3.49 18.53
N ASN A 48 -3.76 4.15 18.62
CA ASN A 48 -2.88 4.12 19.78
C ASN A 48 -2.54 2.67 20.20
N ILE A 49 -2.16 1.83 19.22
CA ILE A 49 -1.75 0.44 19.43
C ILE A 49 -0.35 0.20 18.85
N THR A 50 0.36 -0.80 19.36
CA THR A 50 1.65 -1.21 18.80
C THR A 50 1.51 -2.04 17.52
N PHE A 51 2.61 -2.25 16.80
CA PHE A 51 2.61 -3.15 15.64
C PHE A 51 2.40 -4.61 16.05
N GLU A 52 2.86 -4.98 17.24
CA GLU A 52 2.67 -6.27 17.89
C GLU A 52 1.19 -6.48 18.20
N ASP A 53 0.52 -5.50 18.83
CA ASP A 53 -0.92 -5.54 19.10
C ASP A 53 -1.71 -5.73 17.81
N TYR A 54 -1.38 -4.94 16.78
CA TYR A 54 -2.01 -5.10 15.46
C TYR A 54 -1.79 -6.49 14.89
N SER A 55 -0.60 -7.06 15.04
CA SER A 55 -0.26 -8.38 14.50
C SER A 55 -1.01 -9.50 15.22
N VAL A 56 -1.23 -9.38 16.54
CA VAL A 56 -2.09 -10.29 17.30
C VAL A 56 -3.54 -10.17 16.84
N GLN A 57 -4.07 -8.94 16.73
CA GLN A 57 -5.43 -8.71 16.24
C GLN A 57 -5.63 -9.28 14.82
N ALA A 58 -4.67 -9.06 13.94
CA ALA A 58 -4.73 -9.53 12.55
C ALA A 58 -4.66 -11.06 12.43
N ARG A 59 -3.95 -11.77 13.33
CA ARG A 59 -3.92 -13.24 13.36
C ARG A 59 -5.28 -13.85 13.73
N ASN A 60 -6.06 -13.15 14.54
CA ASN A 60 -7.39 -13.59 14.96
C ASN A 60 -8.48 -13.28 13.93
N GLN A 61 -8.14 -12.57 12.85
CA GLN A 61 -9.06 -12.32 11.74
C GLN A 61 -8.86 -13.35 10.64
N GLU A 62 -9.96 -13.94 10.18
CA GLU A 62 -9.94 -14.81 9.01
C GLU A 62 -9.65 -13.99 7.74
N GLY A 63 -8.73 -14.47 6.91
CA GLY A 63 -8.45 -13.93 5.58
C GLY A 63 -7.05 -13.33 5.38
N SER A 64 -6.87 -12.65 4.25
CA SER A 64 -5.59 -12.05 3.87
C SER A 64 -5.27 -10.85 4.76
N SER A 65 -4.11 -10.85 5.43
CA SER A 65 -3.60 -9.74 6.24
C SER A 65 -3.61 -8.39 5.52
N HIS A 66 -3.41 -8.40 4.20
CA HIS A 66 -3.53 -7.23 3.33
C HIS A 66 -4.97 -6.72 3.23
N ASN A 67 -5.95 -7.61 3.05
CA ASN A 67 -7.36 -7.23 2.97
C ASN A 67 -7.86 -6.72 4.33
N THR A 68 -7.46 -7.37 5.42
CA THR A 68 -7.72 -6.92 6.79
C THR A 68 -7.24 -5.50 7.01
N LEU A 69 -5.99 -5.18 6.67
CA LEU A 69 -5.48 -3.81 6.83
C LEU A 69 -6.26 -2.81 5.99
N ILE A 70 -6.55 -3.14 4.73
CA ILE A 70 -7.33 -2.27 3.85
C ILE A 70 -8.70 -1.98 4.48
N GLN A 71 -9.40 -3.01 4.96
CA GLN A 71 -10.71 -2.84 5.59
C GLN A 71 -10.64 -2.01 6.86
N ASN A 72 -9.70 -2.32 7.76
CA ASN A 72 -9.49 -1.60 9.01
C ASN A 72 -9.19 -0.12 8.76
N PHE A 73 -8.34 0.18 7.77
CA PHE A 73 -8.02 1.55 7.40
C PHE A 73 -9.21 2.27 6.76
N CYS A 74 -9.97 1.59 5.90
CA CYS A 74 -11.19 2.16 5.29
C CYS A 74 -12.27 2.50 6.34
N ASN A 75 -12.31 1.77 7.47
CA ASN A 75 -13.21 2.06 8.58
C ASN A 75 -12.83 3.35 9.34
N LEU A 76 -11.67 3.95 9.07
CA LEU A 76 -11.30 5.27 9.60
C LEU A 76 -11.96 6.43 8.83
N TYR A 77 -12.61 6.15 7.68
CA TYR A 77 -13.23 7.18 6.86
C TYR A 77 -14.64 7.48 7.40
N PRO A 78 -14.97 8.76 7.65
CA PRO A 78 -16.33 9.14 8.03
C PRO A 78 -17.30 9.03 6.85
N ASP A 79 -16.83 9.38 5.64
CA ASP A 79 -17.63 9.28 4.43
C ASP A 79 -17.42 7.94 3.71
N ARG A 80 -18.55 7.25 3.46
CA ARG A 80 -18.55 5.92 2.83
C ARG A 80 -18.08 5.97 1.37
N ARG A 81 -18.38 7.03 0.63
CA ARG A 81 -18.03 7.15 -0.79
C ARG A 81 -16.51 7.31 -0.95
N GLU A 82 -15.91 8.17 -0.12
CA GLU A 82 -14.45 8.34 -0.07
C GLU A 82 -13.76 7.05 0.39
N SER A 83 -14.32 6.36 1.40
CA SER A 83 -13.84 5.04 1.84
C SER A 83 -13.79 4.04 0.68
N LEU A 84 -14.88 3.93 -0.09
CA LEU A 84 -14.95 3.03 -1.24
C LEU A 84 -13.99 3.43 -2.37
N LYS A 85 -13.83 4.73 -2.64
CA LYS A 85 -12.90 5.26 -3.65
C LYS A 85 -11.46 4.96 -3.28
N PHE A 86 -11.08 5.16 -2.03
CA PHE A 86 -9.76 4.78 -1.51
C PHE A 86 -9.55 3.28 -1.60
N SER A 87 -10.49 2.50 -1.08
CA SER A 87 -10.41 1.03 -1.07
C SER A 87 -10.22 0.45 -2.47
N ARG A 88 -10.96 0.96 -3.47
CA ARG A 88 -10.83 0.54 -4.87
C ARG A 88 -9.43 0.78 -5.43
N ARG A 89 -8.83 1.95 -5.16
CA ARG A 89 -7.48 2.29 -5.62
C ARG A 89 -6.42 1.40 -4.96
N VAL A 90 -6.48 1.20 -3.64
CA VAL A 90 -5.52 0.32 -2.93
C VAL A 90 -5.66 -1.13 -3.38
N ARG A 91 -6.89 -1.63 -3.56
CA ARG A 91 -7.13 -3.00 -4.07
C ARG A 91 -6.66 -3.16 -5.52
N GLY A 92 -6.83 -2.14 -6.36
CA GLY A 92 -6.26 -2.10 -7.70
C GLY A 92 -4.75 -2.22 -7.69
N LEU A 93 -4.06 -1.41 -6.85
CA LEU A 93 -2.60 -1.46 -6.71
C LEU A 93 -2.12 -2.82 -6.16
N LYS A 94 -2.88 -3.42 -5.22
CA LYS A 94 -2.62 -4.79 -4.73
C LYS A 94 -2.73 -5.82 -5.87
N ALA A 95 -3.75 -5.72 -6.71
CA ALA A 95 -3.94 -6.62 -7.84
C ALA A 95 -2.80 -6.47 -8.86
N SER A 96 -2.38 -5.24 -9.16
CA SER A 96 -1.19 -4.97 -9.97
C SER A 96 0.06 -5.63 -9.40
N ARG A 97 0.26 -5.56 -8.08
CA ARG A 97 1.39 -6.23 -7.42
C ARG A 97 1.33 -7.74 -7.55
N ILE A 98 0.17 -8.37 -7.35
CA ILE A 98 0.01 -9.82 -7.53
C ILE A 98 0.34 -10.22 -8.97
N LYS A 99 -0.19 -9.48 -9.94
CA LYS A 99 0.07 -9.70 -11.36
C LYS A 99 1.55 -9.59 -11.70
N SER A 100 2.21 -8.57 -11.16
CA SER A 100 3.64 -8.32 -11.38
C SER A 100 4.55 -9.37 -10.74
N ASP A 101 4.19 -9.86 -9.54
CA ASP A 101 5.05 -10.75 -8.76
C ASP A 101 4.89 -12.23 -9.16
N TYR A 102 3.70 -12.64 -9.64
CA TYR A 102 3.36 -14.06 -9.78
C TYR A 102 2.83 -14.48 -11.14
N ASP A 103 2.26 -13.56 -11.93
CA ASP A 103 1.71 -13.94 -13.22
C ASP A 103 2.80 -13.89 -14.29
N ASN A 104 2.70 -14.75 -15.30
CA ASN A 104 3.55 -14.69 -16.49
C ASN A 104 3.08 -13.55 -17.41
N PHE A 105 3.22 -12.31 -16.94
CA PHE A 105 2.78 -11.09 -17.62
C PHE A 105 3.89 -10.04 -17.62
N GLN A 106 4.18 -9.48 -18.79
CA GLN A 106 5.19 -8.43 -18.92
C GLN A 106 4.63 -7.08 -18.45
N ILE A 107 5.28 -6.49 -17.44
CA ILE A 107 5.01 -5.13 -16.99
C ILE A 107 5.83 -4.16 -17.84
N ASP A 108 5.18 -3.12 -18.35
CA ASP A 108 5.81 -2.07 -19.16
C ASP A 108 5.95 -0.74 -18.39
N PHE A 109 6.53 0.25 -19.08
CA PHE A 109 6.74 1.59 -18.55
C PHE A 109 5.43 2.27 -18.15
N ASP A 110 4.38 2.18 -18.98
CA ASP A 110 3.11 2.86 -18.72
C ASP A 110 2.38 2.25 -17.53
N PHE A 111 2.38 0.92 -17.42
CA PHE A 111 1.77 0.20 -16.31
C PHE A 111 2.46 0.52 -14.99
N SER A 112 3.80 0.55 -15.00
CA SER A 112 4.60 0.89 -13.81
C SER A 112 4.45 2.36 -13.40
N ASN A 113 4.46 3.31 -14.33
CA ASN A 113 4.21 4.72 -14.02
C ASN A 113 2.79 4.97 -13.49
N LYS A 114 1.77 4.29 -14.03
CA LYS A 114 0.40 4.37 -13.50
C LYS A 114 0.33 3.84 -12.06
N ALA A 115 0.99 2.72 -11.77
CA ALA A 115 1.04 2.17 -10.43
C ALA A 115 1.75 3.12 -9.44
N LEU A 116 2.88 3.71 -9.86
CA LEU A 116 3.61 4.71 -9.08
C LEU A 116 2.77 5.97 -8.80
N ALA A 117 2.09 6.50 -9.82
CA ALA A 117 1.23 7.68 -9.67
C ALA A 117 0.10 7.43 -8.66
N ILE A 118 -0.59 6.28 -8.78
CA ILE A 118 -1.62 5.87 -7.82
C ILE A 118 -1.04 5.74 -6.41
N ALA A 119 0.16 5.16 -6.27
CA ALA A 119 0.81 5.03 -4.97
C ALA A 119 1.10 6.40 -4.34
N LYS A 120 1.63 7.36 -5.11
CA LYS A 120 1.91 8.73 -4.64
C LYS A 120 0.64 9.46 -4.19
N GLU A 121 -0.44 9.36 -4.96
CA GLU A 121 -1.75 9.94 -4.60
C GLU A 121 -2.27 9.34 -3.28
N LEU A 122 -2.22 8.01 -3.15
CA LEU A 122 -2.64 7.32 -1.94
C LEU A 122 -1.79 7.70 -0.73
N ILE A 123 -0.47 7.83 -0.90
CA ILE A 123 0.44 8.27 0.17
C ILE A 123 0.07 9.68 0.65
N LEU A 124 -0.19 10.61 -0.27
CA LEU A 124 -0.62 11.97 0.09
C LEU A 124 -1.95 11.95 0.86
N GLU A 125 -2.92 11.17 0.39
CA GLU A 125 -4.22 11.01 1.05
C GLU A 125 -4.09 10.38 2.45
N ILE A 126 -3.18 9.42 2.64
CA ILE A 126 -2.92 8.80 3.95
C ILE A 126 -2.24 9.78 4.91
N LYS A 127 -1.27 10.59 4.42
CA LYS A 127 -0.55 11.58 5.24
C LYS A 127 -1.44 12.71 5.76
N ASN A 128 -2.50 13.03 5.02
CA ASN A 128 -3.44 14.09 5.37
C ASN A 128 -4.56 13.62 6.33
N ARG A 129 -4.48 12.39 6.87
CA ARG A 129 -5.51 11.81 7.72
C ARG A 129 -5.19 11.81 9.20
#